data_AF-A0A1Y4NDA4-F1
#
_entry.id   AF-A0A1Y4NDA4-F1
#
_cell.length_a   1.000
_cell.length_b   1.000
_cell.length_c   1.000
_cell.angle_alpha   90.00
_cell.angle_beta   90.00
_cell.angle_gamma   90.00
#
_symmetry.space_group_name_H-M   'P 1'
#
loop_
_entity.id
_entity.type
_entity.pdbx_description
1 polymer ?
#
loop_
_entity_poly.entity_id
_entity_poly.type
_entity_poly.pdbx_seq_one_letter_code
_entity_poly.pdbx_strand_id
1 'polypeptide(L)'
;MKTKLFKLTMTLAVTFSLSTAYIVPAMAVEENNNESIQLNTVDKSNLERLINQYDYDALLAQEGYPMYQKQEIKDALENANTVYNNPNVTQEEVDNAYHRLNNAVNNYDRYLPDSQIEDLITEAELELKMTAVYTVESLAKLQEAYDNLMNVMDSNNRDEIDRLAKILAEVSAYQLDEKMDKERLLYEITSYEYSLSFFSYTAESKATFDNIMAEIKAIYNDPNATNEEILDAYIALINAFDDLVLSPDNDYNKIITIAEAELQKTNVHSQRYLNLLSTTLNNLKTAINNGEFTYQSSLLLAHILFLGDVNTIPGGTPDGSTDTTKPATETKPVDNTVTSVKTGDDIYFMPLVATMMLAGLGITLSKKYREN
;
A
#
# COMPACT_ATOMS: atom_id res chain seq x y z
N MET A 1 25.13 -21.60 -62.32
CA MET A 1 26.61 -21.60 -62.23
C MET A 1 26.97 -21.47 -60.76
N LYS A 2 27.53 -22.51 -60.12
CA LYS A 2 28.94 -22.57 -59.63
C LYS A 2 29.30 -21.31 -58.83
N THR A 3 29.80 -21.33 -57.58
CA THR A 3 30.98 -22.10 -57.13
C THR A 3 31.23 -21.91 -55.60
N LYS A 4 31.56 -23.03 -54.91
CA LYS A 4 32.57 -23.28 -53.85
C LYS A 4 32.59 -22.56 -52.47
N LEU A 5 32.43 -23.41 -51.44
CA LEU A 5 33.28 -23.66 -50.24
C LEU A 5 34.40 -22.68 -49.86
N PHE A 6 34.49 -22.37 -48.55
CA PHE A 6 35.67 -22.70 -47.73
C PHE A 6 35.28 -22.74 -46.23
N LYS A 7 35.28 -23.93 -45.62
CA LYS A 7 35.32 -24.11 -44.16
C LYS A 7 36.80 -24.18 -43.75
N LEU A 8 37.26 -23.26 -42.91
CA LEU A 8 38.61 -23.28 -42.35
C LEU A 8 38.58 -24.08 -41.04
N THR A 9 39.06 -25.32 -41.08
CA THR A 9 39.34 -26.12 -39.88
C THR A 9 40.69 -25.70 -39.32
N MET A 10 40.72 -25.16 -38.10
CA MET A 10 41.94 -24.86 -37.36
C MET A 10 42.30 -26.06 -36.48
N THR A 11 43.39 -26.74 -36.85
CA THR A 11 43.96 -27.87 -36.10
C THR A 11 44.80 -27.34 -34.95
N LEU A 12 44.44 -27.65 -33.69
CA LEU A 12 45.31 -27.42 -32.55
C LEU A 12 45.95 -28.76 -32.14
N ALA A 13 47.27 -28.87 -32.37
CA ALA A 13 48.06 -30.01 -31.97
C ALA A 13 48.40 -29.92 -30.48
N VAL A 14 47.96 -30.88 -29.68
CA VAL A 14 48.42 -31.08 -28.29
C VAL A 14 49.47 -32.18 -28.31
N THR A 15 50.73 -31.82 -28.11
CA THR A 15 51.83 -32.77 -27.89
C THR A 15 51.98 -33.00 -26.38
N PHE A 16 51.68 -34.20 -25.90
CA PHE A 16 52.05 -34.66 -24.56
C PHE A 16 53.26 -35.59 -24.67
N SER A 17 54.40 -35.19 -24.10
CA SER A 17 55.57 -36.07 -23.93
C SER A 17 55.45 -36.83 -22.62
N LEU A 18 55.21 -38.14 -22.69
CA LEU A 18 55.19 -39.06 -21.54
C LEU A 18 56.60 -39.62 -21.27
N SER A 19 57.01 -39.54 -20.01
CA SER A 19 58.26 -40.06 -19.46
C SER A 19 58.17 -41.59 -19.22
N THR A 20 59.28 -42.25 -19.54
CA THR A 20 59.67 -43.68 -19.51
C THR A 20 58.90 -44.70 -18.65
N ALA A 21 58.44 -45.73 -19.37
CA ALA A 21 58.16 -47.14 -19.10
C ALA A 21 58.55 -47.82 -17.76
N TYR A 22 57.61 -48.66 -17.28
CA TYR A 22 57.88 -49.96 -16.66
C TYR A 22 56.85 -50.99 -17.18
N ILE A 23 57.33 -52.15 -17.65
CA ILE A 23 56.54 -53.25 -18.23
C ILE A 23 56.39 -54.37 -17.19
N VAL A 24 55.16 -54.87 -17.00
CA VAL A 24 54.85 -56.23 -16.51
C VAL A 24 53.65 -56.77 -17.34
N PRO A 25 53.61 -58.05 -17.77
CA PRO A 25 52.76 -58.49 -18.88
C PRO A 25 51.34 -58.92 -18.49
N ALA A 26 50.40 -58.50 -19.35
CA ALA A 26 49.16 -59.12 -19.81
C ALA A 26 48.42 -60.17 -18.94
N MET A 27 47.23 -59.79 -18.45
CA MET A 27 46.03 -60.65 -18.42
C MET A 27 44.80 -59.80 -18.81
N ALA A 28 43.84 -60.46 -19.47
CA ALA A 28 42.88 -59.91 -20.41
C ALA A 28 41.77 -59.01 -19.82
N VAL A 29 41.49 -57.94 -20.57
CA VAL A 29 40.18 -57.38 -20.97
C VAL A 29 39.03 -57.52 -19.97
N GLU A 30 38.67 -56.40 -19.34
CA GLU A 30 37.27 -56.00 -19.26
C GLU A 30 37.15 -54.58 -19.84
N GLU A 31 36.45 -54.52 -20.96
CA GLU A 31 36.11 -53.33 -21.71
C GLU A 31 34.92 -52.63 -21.04
N ASN A 32 34.90 -51.30 -21.15
CA ASN A 32 33.84 -50.38 -20.75
C ASN A 32 33.90 -49.91 -19.30
N ASN A 33 34.45 -48.70 -19.13
CA ASN A 33 33.76 -47.57 -18.53
C ASN A 33 34.43 -46.29 -19.05
N ASN A 34 34.28 -46.03 -20.36
CA ASN A 34 34.34 -44.65 -20.85
C ASN A 34 33.02 -43.99 -20.45
N GLU A 35 32.86 -43.72 -19.15
CA GLU A 35 31.98 -42.64 -18.73
C GLU A 35 32.64 -41.36 -19.24
N SER A 36 32.20 -40.94 -20.42
CA SER A 36 32.31 -39.57 -20.85
C SER A 36 31.90 -38.70 -19.67
N ILE A 37 32.86 -38.01 -19.05
CA ILE A 37 32.59 -36.95 -18.08
C ILE A 37 31.73 -35.95 -18.85
N GLN A 38 30.40 -36.00 -18.64
CA GLN A 38 29.54 -34.91 -19.05
C GLN A 38 29.95 -33.74 -18.16
N LEU A 39 30.79 -32.87 -18.71
CA LEU A 39 31.04 -31.58 -18.11
C LEU A 39 29.69 -30.87 -18.14
N ASN A 40 28.99 -30.82 -17.01
CA ASN A 40 27.86 -29.92 -16.82
C ASN A 40 28.40 -28.50 -17.01
N THR A 41 28.35 -27.99 -18.24
CA THR A 41 28.74 -26.63 -18.54
C THR A 41 27.67 -25.71 -17.99
N VAL A 42 28.05 -24.84 -17.06
CA VAL A 42 27.17 -23.79 -16.52
C VAL A 42 26.73 -22.86 -17.65
N ASP A 43 25.43 -22.58 -17.74
CA ASP A 43 24.86 -21.68 -18.75
C ASP A 43 24.91 -20.24 -18.26
N LYS A 44 25.64 -19.39 -18.99
CA LYS A 44 25.83 -17.97 -18.71
C LYS A 44 25.12 -17.05 -19.70
N SER A 45 24.34 -17.60 -20.64
CA SER A 45 23.81 -16.85 -21.79
C SER A 45 22.89 -15.70 -21.38
N ASN A 46 22.10 -15.88 -20.32
CA ASN A 46 21.21 -14.83 -19.81
C ASN A 46 21.96 -13.71 -19.11
N LEU A 47 22.98 -14.05 -18.30
CA LEU A 47 23.84 -13.09 -17.63
C LEU A 47 24.63 -12.26 -18.65
N GLU A 48 25.20 -12.92 -19.66
CA GLU A 48 25.90 -12.27 -20.76
C GLU A 48 25.01 -11.28 -21.52
N ARG A 49 23.80 -11.72 -21.88
CA ARG A 49 22.84 -10.87 -22.58
C ARG A 49 22.51 -9.63 -21.77
N LEU A 50 22.29 -9.78 -20.46
CA LEU A 50 21.98 -8.66 -19.57
C LEU A 50 23.14 -7.66 -19.44
N ILE A 51 24.37 -8.15 -19.23
CA ILE A 51 25.59 -7.32 -19.17
C ILE A 51 25.76 -6.48 -20.45
N ASN A 52 25.35 -7.02 -21.60
CA ASN A 52 25.49 -6.36 -22.90
C ASN A 52 24.22 -5.63 -23.36
N GLN A 53 23.12 -5.68 -22.60
CA GLN A 53 21.82 -5.14 -23.02
C GLN A 53 21.74 -3.62 -22.87
N TYR A 54 22.41 -3.07 -21.87
CA TYR A 54 22.32 -1.65 -21.50
C TYR A 54 23.65 -0.94 -21.69
N ASP A 55 23.57 0.36 -22.01
CA ASP A 55 24.71 1.27 -21.86
C ASP A 55 24.78 1.73 -20.40
N TYR A 56 25.51 0.97 -19.58
CA TYR A 56 25.62 1.21 -18.15
C TYR A 56 26.34 2.53 -17.83
N ASP A 57 27.29 2.95 -18.65
CA ASP A 57 27.98 4.23 -18.48
C ASP A 57 27.01 5.39 -18.70
N ALA A 58 26.21 5.32 -19.76
CA ALA A 58 25.17 6.30 -20.01
C ALA A 58 24.09 6.30 -18.90
N LEU A 59 23.70 5.12 -18.39
CA LEU A 59 22.72 4.97 -17.32
C LEU A 59 23.19 5.65 -16.02
N LEU A 60 24.42 5.38 -15.61
CA LEU A 60 25.03 5.93 -14.40
C LEU A 60 25.31 7.45 -14.51
N ALA A 61 25.52 7.94 -15.73
CA ALA A 61 25.72 9.36 -16.01
C ALA A 61 24.41 10.19 -16.02
N GLN A 62 23.23 9.58 -15.98
CA GLN A 62 21.97 10.33 -16.01
C GLN A 62 21.77 11.18 -14.76
N GLU A 63 21.53 12.48 -14.94
CA GLU A 63 21.14 13.41 -13.87
C GLU A 63 19.72 13.10 -13.35
N GLY A 64 19.43 13.48 -12.10
CA GLY A 64 18.09 13.35 -11.52
C GLY A 64 17.71 11.94 -11.02
N TYR A 65 18.70 11.05 -10.87
CA TYR A 65 18.53 9.73 -10.26
C TYR A 65 19.31 9.63 -8.94
N PRO A 66 18.81 8.86 -7.96
CA PRO A 66 19.47 8.69 -6.68
C PRO A 66 20.83 8.00 -6.77
N MET A 67 21.82 8.55 -6.08
CA MET A 67 23.17 8.02 -6.01
C MET A 67 23.22 6.62 -5.42
N TYR A 68 22.37 6.30 -4.44
CA TYR A 68 22.33 4.96 -3.84
C TYR A 68 21.92 3.89 -4.87
N GLN A 69 20.99 4.20 -5.79
CA GLN A 69 20.58 3.28 -6.85
C GLN A 69 21.65 3.15 -7.93
N LYS A 70 22.29 4.27 -8.31
CA LYS A 70 23.45 4.24 -9.22
C LYS A 70 24.56 3.36 -8.68
N GLN A 71 24.83 3.45 -7.37
CA GLN A 71 25.81 2.61 -6.72
C GLN A 71 25.40 1.13 -6.76
N GLU A 72 24.14 0.78 -6.49
CA GLU A 72 23.68 -0.62 -6.58
C GLU A 72 23.79 -1.18 -8.01
N ILE A 73 23.46 -0.40 -9.04
CA ILE A 73 23.67 -0.80 -10.45
C ILE A 73 25.14 -1.10 -10.71
N LYS A 74 26.04 -0.21 -10.26
CA LYS A 74 27.48 -0.37 -10.44
C LYS A 74 27.99 -1.64 -9.74
N ASP A 75 27.59 -1.85 -8.49
CA ASP A 75 28.04 -3.00 -7.70
C ASP A 75 27.46 -4.33 -8.23
N ALA A 76 26.21 -4.31 -8.70
CA ALA A 76 25.58 -5.46 -9.33
C ALA A 76 26.24 -5.80 -10.68
N LEU A 77 26.60 -4.79 -11.47
CA LEU A 77 27.32 -4.97 -12.74
C LEU A 77 28.74 -5.52 -12.53
N GLU A 78 29.46 -5.03 -11.51
CA GLU A 78 30.79 -5.54 -11.15
C GLU A 78 30.73 -7.01 -10.71
N ASN A 79 29.73 -7.37 -9.89
CA ASN A 79 29.49 -8.75 -9.49
C ASN A 79 29.14 -9.64 -10.69
N ALA A 80 28.24 -9.20 -11.57
CA ALA A 80 27.86 -9.91 -12.78
C ALA A 80 29.06 -10.20 -13.70
N ASN A 81 29.91 -9.20 -13.93
CA ASN A 81 31.15 -9.37 -14.71
C ASN A 81 32.13 -10.33 -14.04
N THR A 82 32.25 -10.30 -12.72
CA THR A 82 33.12 -11.21 -11.96
C THR A 82 32.66 -12.66 -12.11
N VAL A 83 31.36 -12.92 -11.95
CA VAL A 83 30.76 -14.26 -12.08
C VAL A 83 30.81 -14.74 -13.54
N TYR A 84 30.55 -13.87 -14.50
CA TYR A 84 30.64 -14.20 -15.93
C TYR A 84 32.06 -14.64 -16.33
N ASN A 85 33.10 -13.93 -15.87
CA ASN A 85 34.49 -14.24 -16.21
C ASN A 85 35.11 -15.40 -15.43
N ASN A 86 34.53 -15.83 -14.31
CA ASN A 86 35.06 -16.93 -13.51
C ASN A 86 34.71 -18.30 -14.15
N PRO A 87 35.70 -19.12 -14.56
CA PRO A 87 35.45 -20.42 -15.20
C PRO A 87 34.91 -21.49 -14.23
N ASN A 88 35.01 -21.28 -12.91
CA ASN A 88 34.68 -22.24 -11.87
C ASN A 88 33.49 -21.80 -11.01
N VAL A 89 32.46 -21.22 -11.61
CA VAL A 89 31.20 -20.85 -10.92
C VAL A 89 30.19 -21.99 -10.99
N THR A 90 29.24 -21.98 -10.08
CA THR A 90 28.04 -22.79 -10.09
C THR A 90 26.91 -22.11 -10.85
N GLN A 91 25.87 -22.85 -11.23
CA GLN A 91 24.67 -22.26 -11.86
C GLN A 91 23.95 -21.29 -10.91
N GLU A 92 23.88 -21.61 -9.62
CA GLU A 92 23.28 -20.76 -8.60
C GLU A 92 23.98 -19.40 -8.50
N GLU A 93 25.31 -19.35 -8.55
CA GLU A 93 26.05 -18.08 -8.57
C GLU A 93 25.74 -17.24 -9.81
N VAL A 94 25.59 -17.89 -10.98
CA VAL A 94 25.21 -17.21 -12.23
C VAL A 94 23.80 -16.66 -12.17
N ASP A 95 22.85 -17.45 -11.67
CA ASP A 95 21.45 -17.05 -11.54
C ASP A 95 21.29 -15.91 -10.52
N ASN A 96 22.01 -15.99 -9.39
CA ASN A 96 22.03 -14.92 -8.39
C ASN A 96 22.61 -13.60 -8.94
N ALA A 97 23.71 -13.67 -9.69
CA ALA A 97 24.29 -12.50 -10.34
C ALA A 97 23.35 -11.89 -11.38
N TYR A 98 22.65 -12.73 -12.16
CA TYR A 98 21.62 -12.30 -13.10
C TYR A 98 20.48 -11.58 -12.38
N HIS A 99 19.93 -12.19 -11.33
CA HIS A 99 18.83 -11.60 -10.57
C HIS A 99 19.21 -10.27 -9.93
N ARG A 100 20.40 -10.18 -9.32
CA ARG A 100 20.87 -8.94 -8.71
C ARG A 100 21.00 -7.81 -9.73
N LEU A 101 21.67 -8.05 -10.86
CA LEU A 101 21.83 -7.04 -11.92
C LEU A 101 20.48 -6.66 -12.55
N ASN A 102 19.62 -7.64 -12.78
CA ASN A 102 18.30 -7.41 -13.36
C ASN A 102 17.44 -6.55 -12.43
N ASN A 103 17.47 -6.83 -11.13
CA ASN A 103 16.72 -6.05 -10.15
C ASN A 103 17.27 -4.62 -10.02
N ALA A 104 18.60 -4.46 -9.98
CA ALA A 104 19.22 -3.14 -9.87
C ALA A 104 18.86 -2.22 -11.04
N VAL A 105 18.84 -2.75 -12.27
CA VAL A 105 18.50 -1.97 -13.47
C VAL A 105 17.00 -1.74 -13.60
N ASN A 106 16.16 -2.72 -13.26
CA ASN A 106 14.70 -2.58 -13.40
C ASN A 106 14.05 -1.76 -12.28
N ASN A 107 14.71 -1.59 -11.14
CA ASN A 107 14.28 -0.71 -10.05
C ASN A 107 14.97 0.66 -10.09
N TYR A 108 15.48 1.08 -11.26
CA TYR A 108 16.13 2.36 -11.44
C TYR A 108 15.12 3.49 -11.66
N ASP A 109 14.83 4.23 -10.60
CA ASP A 109 13.85 5.30 -10.57
C ASP A 109 14.51 6.67 -10.41
N ARG A 110 13.88 7.69 -10.98
CA ARG A 110 14.24 9.09 -10.69
C ARG A 110 13.91 9.45 -9.25
N TYR A 111 14.47 10.57 -8.78
CA TYR A 111 14.00 11.20 -7.55
C TYR A 111 12.50 11.49 -7.62
N LEU A 112 11.81 11.27 -6.50
CA LEU A 112 10.44 11.74 -6.31
C LEU A 112 10.41 13.28 -6.50
N PRO A 113 9.41 13.86 -7.17
CA PRO A 113 9.20 15.31 -7.16
C PRO A 113 8.92 15.83 -5.74
N ASP A 114 9.33 17.06 -5.43
CA ASP A 114 9.10 17.66 -4.10
C ASP A 114 7.62 17.69 -3.72
N SER A 115 6.74 17.97 -4.69
CA SER A 115 5.30 17.93 -4.47
C SER A 115 4.80 16.55 -4.05
N GLN A 116 5.39 15.47 -4.59
CA GLN A 116 5.00 14.11 -4.21
C GLN A 116 5.47 13.78 -2.78
N ILE A 117 6.62 14.30 -2.36
CA ILE A 117 7.10 14.14 -0.98
C ILE A 117 6.18 14.91 -0.02
N GLU A 118 5.77 16.13 -0.38
CA GLU A 118 4.80 16.92 0.38
C GLU A 118 3.43 16.23 0.48
N ASP A 119 2.96 15.63 -0.61
CA ASP A 119 1.73 14.82 -0.62
C ASP A 119 1.84 13.62 0.33
N LEU A 120 2.96 12.87 0.29
CA LEU A 120 3.21 11.73 1.19
C LEU A 120 3.26 12.13 2.67
N ILE A 121 3.90 13.26 2.99
CA ILE A 121 3.93 13.82 4.34
C ILE A 121 2.52 14.15 4.81
N THR A 122 1.75 14.85 3.97
CA THR A 122 0.37 15.23 4.26
C THR A 122 -0.53 14.01 4.46
N GLU A 123 -0.38 12.98 3.63
CA GLU A 123 -1.12 11.72 3.74
C GLU A 123 -0.78 10.99 5.05
N ALA A 124 0.51 10.85 5.38
CA ALA A 124 0.94 10.24 6.63
C ALA A 124 0.42 10.99 7.87
N GLU A 125 0.42 12.34 7.87
CA GLU A 125 -0.16 13.14 8.96
C GLU A 125 -1.67 12.88 9.15
N LEU A 126 -2.39 12.59 8.06
CA LEU A 126 -3.81 12.24 8.12
C LEU A 126 -3.99 10.82 8.66
N GLU A 127 -3.22 9.85 8.17
CA GLU A 127 -3.26 8.45 8.60
C GLU A 127 -2.91 8.27 10.07
N LEU A 128 -1.91 9.01 10.58
CA LEU A 128 -1.53 9.03 11.99
C LEU A 128 -2.68 9.43 12.92
N LYS A 129 -3.66 10.18 12.42
CA LYS A 129 -4.86 10.59 13.16
C LYS A 129 -5.98 9.55 13.09
N MET A 130 -5.85 8.50 12.28
CA MET A 130 -6.87 7.46 12.08
C MET A 130 -6.81 6.35 13.17
N THR A 131 -6.74 6.75 14.43
CA THR A 131 -6.60 5.83 15.59
C THR A 131 -7.82 4.93 15.84
N ALA A 132 -8.97 5.29 15.28
CA ALA A 132 -10.17 4.45 15.28
C ALA A 132 -10.18 3.40 14.15
N VAL A 133 -9.34 3.57 13.13
CA VAL A 133 -9.24 2.66 11.97
C VAL A 133 -8.09 1.71 12.10
N TYR A 134 -6.91 2.21 12.50
CA TYR A 134 -5.67 1.42 12.52
C TYR A 134 -5.25 1.04 13.94
N THR A 135 -4.46 -0.04 14.03
CA THR A 135 -3.87 -0.46 15.29
C THR A 135 -2.82 0.53 15.78
N VAL A 136 -2.63 0.59 17.10
CA VAL A 136 -1.59 1.43 17.72
C VAL A 136 -0.19 1.02 17.24
N GLU A 137 0.05 -0.28 17.02
CA GLU A 137 1.34 -0.80 16.59
C GLU A 137 1.68 -0.34 15.16
N SER A 138 0.74 -0.46 14.22
CA SER A 138 0.99 -0.06 12.84
C SER A 138 1.13 1.46 12.69
N LEU A 139 0.36 2.24 13.46
CA LEU A 139 0.52 3.69 13.50
C LEU A 139 1.88 4.12 14.08
N ALA A 140 2.44 3.36 15.02
CA ALA A 140 3.78 3.64 15.54
C ALA A 140 4.88 3.45 14.48
N LYS A 141 4.74 2.44 13.59
CA LYS A 141 5.65 2.24 12.44
C LYS A 141 5.57 3.40 11.45
N LEU A 142 4.35 3.87 11.15
CA LEU A 142 4.13 5.05 10.31
C LEU A 142 4.74 6.30 10.95
N GLN A 143 4.56 6.49 12.26
CA GLN A 143 5.12 7.63 12.99
C GLN A 143 6.65 7.64 12.93
N GLU A 144 7.28 6.48 13.11
CA GLU A 144 8.73 6.35 13.02
C GLU A 144 9.25 6.71 11.62
N ALA A 145 8.61 6.21 10.57
CA ALA A 145 8.98 6.54 9.19
C ALA A 145 8.79 8.05 8.89
N TYR A 146 7.69 8.63 9.37
CA TYR A 146 7.40 10.05 9.26
C TYR A 146 8.46 10.90 9.95
N ASP A 147 8.76 10.61 11.22
CA ASP A 147 9.75 11.35 12.01
C ASP A 147 11.14 11.27 11.38
N ASN A 148 11.54 10.09 10.88
CA ASN A 148 12.81 9.91 10.19
C ASN A 148 12.92 10.81 8.96
N LEU A 149 11.88 10.88 8.13
CA LEU A 149 11.85 11.79 6.98
C LEU A 149 11.91 13.26 7.43
N MET A 150 11.05 13.67 8.37
CA MET A 150 10.97 15.06 8.83
C MET A 150 12.29 15.56 9.41
N ASN A 151 13.04 14.69 10.10
CA ASN A 151 14.35 15.03 10.66
C ASN A 151 15.42 15.37 9.60
N VAL A 152 15.23 14.97 8.33
CA VAL A 152 16.18 15.23 7.24
C VAL A 152 15.68 16.23 6.21
N MET A 153 14.43 16.71 6.30
CA MET A 153 13.81 17.57 5.28
C MET A 153 14.53 18.91 5.08
N ASP A 154 15.14 19.47 6.14
CA ASP A 154 15.94 20.70 6.07
C ASP A 154 17.40 20.46 5.63
N SER A 155 17.77 19.20 5.36
CA SER A 155 19.12 18.85 4.93
C SER A 155 19.30 19.06 3.42
N ASN A 156 20.55 19.24 2.97
CA ASN A 156 20.88 19.24 1.54
C ASN A 156 21.06 17.81 0.97
N ASN A 157 20.73 16.76 1.73
CA ASN A 157 20.96 15.37 1.33
C ASN A 157 19.77 14.80 0.57
N ARG A 158 19.69 15.08 -0.74
CA ARG A 158 18.55 14.66 -1.57
C ARG A 158 18.38 13.14 -1.63
N ASP A 159 19.48 12.38 -1.62
CA ASP A 159 19.45 10.92 -1.63
C ASP A 159 18.75 10.34 -0.39
N GLU A 160 19.04 10.92 0.77
CA GLU A 160 18.47 10.47 2.04
C GLU A 160 16.99 10.85 2.15
N ILE A 161 16.62 12.06 1.71
CA ILE A 161 15.22 12.50 1.63
C ILE A 161 14.41 11.56 0.73
N ASP A 162 14.89 11.28 -0.48
CA ASP A 162 14.18 10.40 -1.43
C ASP A 162 14.01 8.98 -0.88
N ARG A 163 15.08 8.42 -0.30
CA ARG A 163 15.04 7.09 0.31
C ARG A 163 14.03 7.02 1.45
N LEU A 164 14.03 8.01 2.36
CA LEU A 164 13.11 8.03 3.51
C LEU A 164 11.66 8.30 3.08
N ALA A 165 11.44 9.12 2.04
CA ALA A 165 10.13 9.31 1.45
C ALA A 165 9.58 8.01 0.82
N LYS A 166 10.42 7.21 0.15
CA LYS A 166 10.02 5.88 -0.33
C LYS A 166 9.67 4.92 0.81
N ILE A 167 10.45 4.93 1.91
CA ILE A 167 10.14 4.13 3.10
C ILE A 167 8.79 4.56 3.71
N LEU A 168 8.53 5.86 3.82
CA LEU A 168 7.25 6.38 4.30
C LEU A 168 6.09 5.88 3.42
N ALA A 169 6.24 5.97 2.10
CA ALA A 169 5.24 5.47 1.15
C ALA A 169 5.01 3.95 1.29
N GLU A 170 6.07 3.15 1.47
CA GLU A 170 5.95 1.70 1.69
C GLU A 170 5.24 1.36 3.00
N VAL A 171 5.54 2.08 4.08
CA VAL A 171 4.90 1.86 5.38
C VAL A 171 3.42 2.21 5.32
N SER A 172 3.08 3.37 4.75
CA SER A 172 1.70 3.82 4.53
C SER A 172 0.92 2.81 3.67
N ALA A 173 1.51 2.35 2.56
CA ALA A 173 0.81 1.46 1.63
C ALA A 173 0.65 0.01 2.11
N TYR A 174 1.58 -0.52 2.92
CA TYR A 174 1.66 -1.97 3.15
C TYR A 174 1.75 -2.38 4.63
N GLN A 175 2.00 -1.46 5.54
CA GLN A 175 2.26 -1.78 6.96
C GLN A 175 1.26 -1.14 7.92
N LEU A 176 0.17 -0.60 7.40
CA LEU A 176 -0.99 -0.20 8.19
C LEU A 176 -1.92 -1.38 8.42
N ASP A 177 -2.11 -1.72 9.69
CA ASP A 177 -2.99 -2.80 10.12
C ASP A 177 -4.29 -2.19 10.65
N GLU A 178 -5.42 -2.61 10.08
CA GLU A 178 -6.72 -2.16 10.57
C GLU A 178 -7.08 -2.81 11.92
N LYS A 179 -7.78 -2.03 12.73
CA LYS A 179 -8.35 -2.42 14.01
C LYS A 179 -9.63 -3.22 13.77
N MET A 180 -9.54 -4.55 13.90
CA MET A 180 -10.65 -5.49 13.77
C MET A 180 -11.18 -5.91 15.14
N ASP A 181 -11.79 -4.97 15.86
CA ASP A 181 -12.29 -5.20 17.22
C ASP A 181 -13.78 -4.83 17.36
N LYS A 182 -14.33 -5.04 18.54
CA LYS A 182 -15.76 -4.78 18.78
C LYS A 182 -16.15 -3.31 18.64
N GLU A 183 -15.25 -2.39 18.95
CA GLU A 183 -15.52 -0.96 18.83
C GLU A 183 -15.69 -0.58 17.36
N ARG A 184 -14.77 -1.03 16.50
CA ARG A 184 -14.91 -0.80 15.06
C ARG A 184 -16.10 -1.58 14.48
N LEU A 185 -16.43 -2.78 14.97
CA LEU A 185 -17.58 -3.56 14.48
C LEU A 185 -18.88 -2.81 14.78
N LEU A 186 -19.00 -2.22 15.98
CA LEU A 186 -20.13 -1.39 16.34
C LEU A 186 -20.24 -0.15 15.43
N TYR A 187 -19.12 0.51 15.15
CA TYR A 187 -19.09 1.66 14.26
C TYR A 187 -19.63 1.30 12.88
N GLU A 188 -19.16 0.20 12.28
CA GLU A 188 -19.63 -0.26 10.98
C GLU A 188 -21.13 -0.61 11.02
N ILE A 189 -21.58 -1.42 11.99
CA ILE A 189 -23.01 -1.74 12.18
C ILE A 189 -23.85 -0.45 12.17
N THR A 190 -23.42 0.55 12.95
CA THR A 190 -24.15 1.82 13.09
C THR A 190 -24.16 2.61 11.77
N SER A 191 -23.03 2.67 11.08
CA SER A 191 -22.89 3.39 9.81
C SER A 191 -23.75 2.75 8.70
N TYR A 192 -23.76 1.42 8.64
CA TYR A 192 -24.61 0.67 7.72
C TYR A 192 -26.09 0.85 8.04
N GLU A 193 -26.50 0.70 9.30
CA GLU A 193 -27.90 0.91 9.72
C GLU A 193 -28.39 2.33 9.40
N TYR A 194 -27.56 3.34 9.62
CA TYR A 194 -27.85 4.71 9.24
C TYR A 194 -28.05 4.83 7.72
N SER A 195 -27.14 4.25 6.93
CA SER A 195 -27.21 4.27 5.48
C SER A 195 -28.45 3.58 4.93
N LEU A 196 -28.87 2.45 5.53
CA LEU A 196 -30.10 1.75 5.16
C LEU A 196 -31.34 2.63 5.31
N SER A 197 -31.34 3.59 6.25
CA SER A 197 -32.50 4.46 6.49
C SER A 197 -32.87 5.35 5.31
N PHE A 198 -31.94 5.58 4.37
CA PHE A 198 -32.17 6.41 3.19
C PHE A 198 -32.76 5.66 2.00
N PHE A 199 -32.69 4.34 2.00
CA PHE A 199 -33.05 3.52 0.84
C PHE A 199 -34.11 2.48 1.20
N SER A 200 -34.84 2.05 0.18
CA SER A 200 -35.81 0.98 0.22
C SER A 200 -35.26 -0.22 -0.53
N TYR A 201 -35.40 -1.40 0.08
CA TYR A 201 -34.88 -2.66 -0.44
C TYR A 201 -36.02 -3.63 -0.74
N THR A 202 -35.76 -4.64 -1.57
CA THR A 202 -36.71 -5.74 -1.75
C THR A 202 -36.90 -6.49 -0.43
N ALA A 203 -38.13 -6.98 -0.19
CA ALA A 203 -38.45 -7.66 1.06
C ALA A 203 -37.56 -8.89 1.30
N GLU A 204 -37.21 -9.62 0.25
CA GLU A 204 -36.36 -10.82 0.32
C GLU A 204 -34.91 -10.49 0.70
N SER A 205 -34.28 -9.51 0.02
CA SER A 205 -32.90 -9.12 0.33
C SER A 205 -32.80 -8.50 1.71
N LYS A 206 -33.79 -7.68 2.11
CA LYS A 206 -33.82 -7.07 3.44
C LYS A 206 -33.98 -8.11 4.55
N ALA A 207 -34.82 -9.13 4.35
CA ALA A 207 -34.98 -10.22 5.31
C ALA A 207 -33.68 -11.03 5.47
N THR A 208 -32.95 -11.26 4.38
CA THR A 208 -31.65 -11.93 4.40
C THR A 208 -30.62 -11.11 5.18
N PHE A 209 -30.52 -9.81 4.88
CA PHE A 209 -29.66 -8.89 5.62
C PHE A 209 -29.98 -8.85 7.13
N ASP A 210 -31.27 -8.77 7.48
CA ASP A 210 -31.70 -8.69 8.88
C ASP A 210 -31.34 -9.94 9.69
N ASN A 211 -31.39 -11.12 9.05
CA ASN A 211 -30.94 -12.36 9.68
C ASN A 211 -29.43 -12.33 9.96
N ILE A 212 -28.61 -11.95 8.97
CA ILE A 212 -27.16 -11.86 9.12
C ILE A 212 -26.79 -10.79 10.17
N MET A 213 -27.45 -9.64 10.15
CA MET A 213 -27.25 -8.57 11.13
C MET A 213 -27.58 -9.03 12.56
N ALA A 214 -28.58 -9.90 12.74
CA ALA A 214 -28.88 -10.48 14.05
C ALA A 214 -27.75 -11.39 14.56
N GLU A 215 -27.14 -12.19 13.69
CA GLU A 215 -25.98 -13.03 14.01
C GLU A 215 -24.74 -12.19 14.35
N ILE A 216 -24.44 -11.17 13.54
CA ILE A 216 -23.36 -10.21 13.79
C ILE A 216 -23.55 -9.52 15.16
N LYS A 217 -24.76 -9.07 15.48
CA LYS A 217 -25.08 -8.47 16.77
C LYS A 217 -24.94 -9.46 17.93
N ALA A 218 -25.19 -10.76 17.72
CA ALA A 218 -24.95 -11.76 18.74
C ALA A 218 -23.45 -11.89 19.05
N ILE A 219 -22.58 -11.95 18.03
CA ILE A 219 -21.12 -11.97 18.17
C ILE A 219 -20.62 -10.69 18.88
N TYR A 220 -21.11 -9.53 18.45
CA TYR A 220 -20.78 -8.26 19.10
C TYR A 220 -21.13 -8.26 20.59
N ASN A 221 -22.28 -8.80 20.97
CA ASN A 221 -22.73 -8.85 22.37
C ASN A 221 -22.10 -9.97 23.22
N ASP A 222 -21.48 -10.99 22.63
CA ASP A 222 -20.85 -12.09 23.40
C ASP A 222 -19.54 -11.62 24.05
N PRO A 223 -19.45 -11.47 25.39
CA PRO A 223 -18.23 -11.00 26.04
C PRO A 223 -16.98 -11.86 25.78
N ASN A 224 -17.12 -13.08 25.26
CA ASN A 224 -16.02 -13.99 24.97
C ASN A 224 -15.74 -14.16 23.46
N ALA A 225 -16.38 -13.40 22.59
CA ALA A 225 -16.15 -13.49 21.15
C ALA A 225 -14.65 -13.34 20.83
N THR A 226 -14.14 -14.27 20.05
CA THR A 226 -12.76 -14.33 19.60
C THR A 226 -12.51 -13.30 18.49
N ASN A 227 -11.23 -12.97 18.25
CA ASN A 227 -10.86 -12.09 17.14
C ASN A 227 -11.25 -12.67 15.77
N GLU A 228 -11.26 -14.00 15.63
CA GLU A 228 -11.70 -14.69 14.41
C GLU A 228 -13.21 -14.51 14.20
N GLU A 229 -14.03 -14.73 15.23
CA GLU A 229 -15.48 -14.50 15.15
C GLU A 229 -15.83 -13.04 14.86
N ILE A 230 -15.08 -12.08 15.44
CA ILE A 230 -15.24 -10.66 15.14
C ILE A 230 -14.91 -10.37 13.67
N LEU A 231 -13.79 -10.90 13.16
CA LEU A 231 -13.40 -10.76 11.76
C LEU A 231 -14.45 -11.37 10.80
N ASP A 232 -14.94 -12.56 11.11
CA ASP A 232 -16.01 -13.20 10.35
C ASP A 232 -17.28 -12.36 10.35
N ALA A 233 -17.62 -11.73 11.48
CA ALA A 233 -18.77 -10.81 11.57
C ALA A 233 -18.61 -9.57 10.67
N TYR A 234 -17.39 -9.01 10.55
CA TYR A 234 -17.12 -7.94 9.58
C TYR A 234 -17.30 -8.39 8.14
N ILE A 235 -16.73 -9.54 7.78
CA ILE A 235 -16.84 -10.08 6.43
C ILE A 235 -18.30 -10.35 6.09
N ALA A 236 -19.06 -10.93 7.03
CA ALA A 236 -20.49 -11.16 6.89
C ALA A 236 -21.27 -9.85 6.72
N LEU A 237 -20.92 -8.78 7.43
CA LEU A 237 -21.56 -7.47 7.30
C LEU A 237 -21.40 -6.88 5.90
N ILE A 238 -20.16 -6.90 5.38
CA ILE A 238 -19.82 -6.40 4.04
C ILE A 238 -20.60 -7.18 2.99
N ASN A 239 -20.53 -8.51 3.03
CA ASN A 239 -21.22 -9.37 2.06
C ASN A 239 -22.74 -9.18 2.13
N ALA A 240 -23.32 -9.13 3.33
CA ALA A 240 -24.76 -8.91 3.49
C ALA A 240 -25.20 -7.58 2.88
N PHE A 241 -24.37 -6.54 3.03
CA PHE A 241 -24.66 -5.23 2.45
C PHE A 241 -24.57 -5.23 0.92
N ASP A 242 -23.57 -5.89 0.34
CA ASP A 242 -23.41 -6.02 -1.11
C ASP A 242 -24.54 -6.85 -1.75
N ASP A 243 -25.09 -7.82 -1.01
CA ASP A 243 -26.21 -8.65 -1.44
C ASP A 243 -27.58 -7.95 -1.35
N LEU A 244 -27.66 -6.74 -0.77
CA LEU A 244 -28.90 -5.98 -0.71
C LEU A 244 -29.36 -5.55 -2.12
N VAL A 245 -30.64 -5.78 -2.38
CA VAL A 245 -31.26 -5.42 -3.66
C VAL A 245 -32.21 -4.25 -3.44
N LEU A 246 -31.94 -3.13 -4.10
CA LEU A 246 -32.82 -1.97 -4.06
C LEU A 246 -34.22 -2.30 -4.60
N SER A 247 -35.24 -1.71 -3.99
CA SER A 247 -36.60 -1.76 -4.53
C SER A 247 -36.66 -1.01 -5.87
N PRO A 248 -37.44 -1.49 -6.86
CA PRO A 248 -37.71 -0.74 -8.09
C PRO A 248 -38.30 0.65 -7.84
N ASP A 249 -39.01 0.82 -6.71
CA ASP A 249 -39.65 2.07 -6.30
C ASP A 249 -38.78 2.90 -5.34
N ASN A 250 -37.46 2.66 -5.29
CA ASN A 250 -36.57 3.37 -4.38
C ASN A 250 -36.52 4.88 -4.70
N ASP A 251 -36.69 5.73 -3.66
CA ASP A 251 -36.66 7.18 -3.81
C ASP A 251 -35.27 7.76 -3.50
N TYR A 252 -34.46 7.96 -4.54
CA TYR A 252 -33.15 8.59 -4.42
C TYR A 252 -33.20 10.09 -4.08
N ASN A 253 -34.36 10.76 -4.18
CA ASN A 253 -34.45 12.17 -3.82
C ASN A 253 -34.38 12.39 -2.31
N LYS A 254 -34.74 11.38 -1.50
CA LYS A 254 -34.68 11.47 -0.04
C LYS A 254 -33.30 11.87 0.46
N ILE A 255 -32.26 11.16 0.00
CA ILE A 255 -30.88 11.45 0.42
C ILE A 255 -30.37 12.78 -0.14
N ILE A 256 -30.79 13.15 -1.36
CA ILE A 256 -30.46 14.44 -1.98
C ILE A 256 -31.01 15.59 -1.14
N THR A 257 -32.30 15.54 -0.78
CA THR A 257 -32.94 16.60 0.02
C THR A 257 -32.29 16.74 1.40
N ILE A 258 -31.91 15.63 2.03
CA ILE A 258 -31.22 15.66 3.32
C ILE A 258 -29.83 16.29 3.18
N ALA A 259 -29.05 15.88 2.17
CA ALA A 259 -27.76 16.48 1.87
C ALA A 259 -27.86 17.99 1.57
N GLU A 260 -28.84 18.42 0.78
CA GLU A 260 -29.09 19.84 0.50
C GLU A 260 -29.42 20.64 1.76
N ALA A 261 -30.18 20.05 2.70
CA ALA A 261 -30.49 20.67 3.98
C ALA A 261 -29.26 20.76 4.89
N GLU A 262 -28.45 19.70 4.97
CA GLU A 262 -27.19 19.72 5.73
C GLU A 262 -26.21 20.78 5.19
N LEU A 263 -26.17 20.98 3.87
CA LEU A 263 -25.32 22.01 3.26
C LEU A 263 -25.67 23.45 3.71
N GLN A 264 -26.90 23.68 4.19
CA GLN A 264 -27.30 25.00 4.71
C GLN A 264 -26.81 25.25 6.15
N LYS A 265 -26.36 24.22 6.88
CA LYS A 265 -25.95 24.34 8.28
C LYS A 265 -24.49 24.79 8.42
N THR A 266 -24.15 25.91 7.79
CA THR A 266 -22.76 26.46 7.74
C THR A 266 -22.22 26.91 9.10
N ASN A 267 -23.10 27.07 10.09
CA ASN A 267 -22.76 27.41 11.47
C ASN A 267 -22.57 26.18 12.38
N VAL A 268 -22.95 24.99 11.91
CA VAL A 268 -22.83 23.73 12.66
C VAL A 268 -21.66 22.92 12.12
N HIS A 269 -21.54 22.85 10.78
CA HIS A 269 -20.56 22.01 10.12
C HIS A 269 -19.33 22.78 9.65
N SER A 270 -18.18 22.09 9.61
CA SER A 270 -16.95 22.67 9.06
C SER A 270 -17.06 22.90 7.55
N GLN A 271 -16.33 23.90 7.04
CA GLN A 271 -16.29 24.18 5.59
C GLN A 271 -15.79 22.97 4.79
N ARG A 272 -14.86 22.19 5.37
CA ARG A 272 -14.31 20.99 4.74
C ARG A 272 -15.36 19.88 4.60
N TYR A 273 -16.18 19.65 5.63
CA TYR A 273 -17.31 18.71 5.54
C TYR A 273 -18.30 19.15 4.45
N LEU A 274 -18.68 20.43 4.45
CA LEU A 274 -19.64 20.97 3.51
C LEU A 274 -19.13 20.89 2.06
N ASN A 275 -17.84 21.13 1.84
CA ASN A 275 -17.23 20.96 0.52
C ASN A 275 -17.29 19.49 0.06
N LEU A 276 -16.97 18.53 0.92
CA LEU A 276 -17.03 17.11 0.59
C LEU A 276 -18.47 16.65 0.30
N LEU A 277 -19.42 17.05 1.14
CA LEU A 277 -20.84 16.77 0.96
C LEU A 277 -21.35 17.35 -0.36
N SER A 278 -20.99 18.60 -0.67
CA SER A 278 -21.37 19.29 -1.90
C SER A 278 -20.81 18.59 -3.14
N THR A 279 -19.51 18.28 -3.15
CA THR A 279 -18.86 17.57 -4.26
C THR A 279 -19.51 16.22 -4.51
N THR A 280 -19.72 15.43 -3.45
CA THR A 280 -20.30 14.08 -3.58
C THR A 280 -21.75 14.14 -4.04
N LEU A 281 -22.54 15.08 -3.50
CA LEU A 281 -23.91 15.31 -3.94
C LEU A 281 -23.98 15.69 -5.43
N ASN A 282 -23.08 16.54 -5.91
CA ASN A 282 -23.03 16.94 -7.32
C ASN A 282 -22.64 15.77 -8.24
N ASN A 283 -21.71 14.92 -7.80
CA ASN A 283 -21.34 13.71 -8.52
C ASN A 283 -22.53 12.74 -8.62
N LEU A 284 -23.27 12.54 -7.51
CA LEU A 284 -24.48 11.71 -7.48
C LEU A 284 -25.55 12.23 -8.45
N LYS A 285 -25.86 13.53 -8.40
CA LYS A 285 -26.82 14.18 -9.30
C LYS A 285 -26.42 14.01 -10.77
N THR A 286 -25.14 14.15 -11.08
CA THR A 286 -24.62 13.94 -12.43
C THR A 286 -24.81 12.49 -12.89
N ALA A 287 -24.48 11.51 -12.04
CA ALA A 287 -24.65 10.10 -12.36
C ALA A 287 -26.13 9.73 -12.62
N ILE A 288 -27.05 10.26 -11.82
CA ILE A 288 -28.50 10.10 -12.02
C ILE A 288 -28.92 10.67 -13.38
N ASN A 289 -28.49 11.89 -13.70
CA ASN A 289 -28.84 12.56 -14.96
C ASN A 289 -28.29 11.83 -16.19
N ASN A 290 -27.10 11.22 -16.08
CA ASN A 290 -26.47 10.47 -17.17
C ASN A 290 -27.02 9.04 -17.31
N GLY A 291 -27.87 8.57 -16.39
CA GLY A 291 -28.27 7.16 -16.33
C GLY A 291 -27.14 6.21 -15.93
N GLU A 292 -26.04 6.74 -15.39
CA GLU A 292 -24.87 6.02 -14.89
C GLU A 292 -24.95 5.77 -13.38
N PHE A 293 -26.12 6.00 -12.79
CA PHE A 293 -26.35 5.82 -11.37
C PHE A 293 -26.01 4.40 -10.91
N THR A 294 -25.19 4.30 -9.87
CA THR A 294 -24.93 3.06 -9.15
C THR A 294 -25.36 3.22 -7.70
N TYR A 295 -25.80 2.12 -7.08
CA TYR A 295 -26.08 2.07 -5.64
C TYR A 295 -24.87 2.58 -4.82
N GLN A 296 -23.66 2.21 -5.24
CA GLN A 296 -22.40 2.61 -4.64
C GLN A 296 -22.22 4.15 -4.61
N SER A 297 -22.65 4.86 -5.65
CA SER A 297 -22.59 6.34 -5.68
C SER A 297 -23.46 6.99 -4.61
N SER A 298 -24.59 6.38 -4.25
CA SER A 298 -25.51 6.87 -3.21
C SER A 298 -25.07 6.49 -1.79
N LEU A 299 -24.36 5.37 -1.66
CA LEU A 299 -23.82 4.89 -0.39
C LEU A 299 -22.74 5.83 0.16
N LEU A 300 -21.87 6.35 -0.70
CA LEU A 300 -20.84 7.32 -0.29
C LEU A 300 -21.47 8.57 0.32
N LEU A 301 -22.57 9.06 -0.26
CA LEU A 301 -23.29 10.22 0.27
C LEU A 301 -23.91 9.93 1.64
N ALA A 302 -24.45 8.73 1.84
CA ALA A 302 -25.04 8.32 3.12
C ALA A 302 -24.00 8.26 4.25
N HIS A 303 -22.81 7.75 3.94
CA HIS A 303 -21.68 7.75 4.88
C HIS A 303 -21.22 9.16 5.24
N ILE A 304 -21.15 10.08 4.26
CA ILE A 304 -20.79 11.48 4.56
C ILE A 304 -21.84 12.09 5.49
N LEU A 305 -23.13 11.85 5.26
CA LEU A 305 -24.18 12.34 6.16
C LEU A 305 -24.06 11.76 7.58
N PHE A 306 -23.76 10.46 7.71
CA PHE A 306 -23.50 9.82 8.99
C PHE A 306 -22.37 10.52 9.75
N LEU A 307 -21.28 10.84 9.05
CA LEU A 307 -20.14 11.57 9.62
C LEU A 307 -20.52 12.98 10.09
N GLY A 308 -21.44 13.65 9.39
CA GLY A 308 -22.00 14.92 9.83
C GLY A 308 -22.73 14.79 11.16
N ASP A 309 -23.57 13.77 11.29
CA ASP A 309 -24.40 13.54 12.49
C ASP A 309 -23.57 13.12 13.71
N VAL A 310 -22.61 12.20 13.57
CA VAL A 310 -21.76 11.76 14.71
C VAL A 310 -20.83 12.85 15.22
N ASN A 311 -20.44 13.80 14.36
CA ASN A 311 -19.62 14.96 14.74
C ASN A 311 -20.44 16.14 15.28
N THR A 312 -21.77 16.05 15.37
CA THR A 312 -22.63 17.10 15.96
C THR A 312 -22.69 17.10 17.50
N ILE A 313 -21.81 16.37 18.19
CA ILE A 313 -21.66 16.50 19.65
C ILE A 313 -21.08 17.89 19.98
N PRO A 314 -21.70 18.70 20.86
CA PRO A 314 -21.30 20.08 21.09
C PRO A 314 -19.91 20.17 21.75
N GLY A 315 -18.91 20.48 20.93
CA GLY A 315 -17.55 20.86 21.30
C GLY A 315 -17.29 22.35 21.18
N GLY A 316 -18.33 23.19 21.28
CA GLY A 316 -18.17 24.52 21.87
C GLY A 316 -18.13 24.32 23.39
N THR A 317 -17.00 24.60 24.01
CA THR A 317 -16.78 24.51 25.46
C THR A 317 -18.00 24.94 26.30
N PRO A 318 -18.51 24.11 27.23
CA PRO A 318 -19.15 24.60 28.43
C PRO A 318 -18.04 25.12 29.35
N ASP A 319 -17.99 26.43 29.52
CA ASP A 319 -17.33 27.06 30.67
C ASP A 319 -17.85 26.38 31.94
N GLY A 320 -16.97 25.61 32.58
CA GLY A 320 -17.20 24.92 33.83
C GLY A 320 -16.33 25.50 34.92
N SER A 321 -16.48 26.79 35.23
CA SER A 321 -15.96 27.34 36.48
C SER A 321 -16.93 28.34 37.11
N THR A 322 -17.81 27.82 37.98
CA THR A 322 -18.27 28.58 39.15
C THR A 322 -17.58 28.03 40.38
N ASP A 323 -16.31 28.38 40.58
CA ASP A 323 -15.77 28.42 41.94
C ASP A 323 -14.95 29.68 42.18
N THR A 324 -15.57 30.56 42.97
CA THR A 324 -14.97 31.75 43.53
C THR A 324 -14.17 31.36 44.76
N THR A 325 -12.85 31.18 44.68
CA THR A 325 -11.90 31.59 45.74
C THR A 325 -10.42 31.42 45.37
N LYS A 326 -9.69 32.56 45.44
CA LYS A 326 -8.27 32.74 45.88
C LYS A 326 -7.12 32.48 44.88
N PRO A 327 -5.93 33.10 45.10
CA PRO A 327 -5.45 34.15 44.20
C PRO A 327 -4.00 33.99 43.67
N ALA A 328 -3.77 34.71 42.57
CA ALA A 328 -2.52 35.28 42.06
C ALA A 328 -1.16 34.78 42.61
N THR A 329 -0.31 34.29 41.71
CA THR A 329 1.08 34.74 41.69
C THR A 329 1.59 34.83 40.25
N GLU A 330 2.06 36.02 39.91
CA GLU A 330 2.69 36.41 38.65
C GLU A 330 4.07 35.76 38.49
N THR A 331 4.45 35.42 37.26
CA THR A 331 5.67 35.92 36.61
C THR A 331 5.60 35.72 35.08
N LYS A 332 5.53 36.83 34.34
CA LYS A 332 5.87 37.01 32.91
C LYS A 332 7.37 37.37 32.78
N PRO A 333 7.96 37.62 31.58
CA PRO A 333 7.70 37.12 30.22
C PRO A 333 9.01 36.75 29.45
N VAL A 334 8.93 36.06 28.30
CA VAL A 334 9.63 36.51 27.08
C VAL A 334 8.74 36.25 25.88
N ASP A 335 8.47 37.36 25.20
CA ASP A 335 7.75 37.57 23.96
C ASP A 335 8.63 37.14 22.77
N ASN A 336 8.09 36.30 21.88
CA ASN A 336 8.48 36.26 20.48
C ASN A 336 7.19 36.11 19.66
N THR A 337 6.73 37.26 19.17
CA THR A 337 5.69 37.43 18.15
C THR A 337 5.76 36.39 17.03
N VAL A 338 4.74 35.53 16.96
CA VAL A 338 4.23 35.00 15.69
C VAL A 338 2.76 35.40 15.60
N THR A 339 2.46 36.14 14.56
CA THR A 339 1.14 36.58 14.17
C THR A 339 0.18 35.40 14.00
N SER A 340 -0.90 35.42 14.77
CA SER A 340 -2.20 34.77 14.54
C SER A 340 -2.33 33.84 13.33
N VAL A 341 -2.52 32.54 13.60
CA VAL A 341 -3.67 31.80 13.03
C VAL A 341 -4.27 30.96 14.17
N LYS A 342 -5.50 31.30 14.55
CA LYS A 342 -6.33 30.47 15.40
C LYS A 342 -7.20 29.62 14.47
N THR A 343 -6.88 28.34 14.40
CA THR A 343 -7.84 27.27 14.09
C THR A 343 -7.40 26.07 14.91
N GLY A 344 -7.87 26.04 16.16
CA GLY A 344 -7.99 24.79 16.90
C GLY A 344 -9.10 23.97 16.24
N ASP A 345 -8.78 23.44 15.06
CA ASP A 345 -9.55 22.42 14.33
C ASP A 345 -8.85 21.08 14.58
N ASP A 346 -8.50 20.83 15.84
CA ASP A 346 -8.17 19.48 16.26
C ASP A 346 -9.49 18.73 16.40
N ILE A 347 -9.52 17.53 15.82
CA ILE A 347 -10.38 16.39 16.17
C ILE A 347 -11.51 16.07 15.15
N TYR A 348 -11.33 14.89 14.53
CA TYR A 348 -12.21 14.09 13.65
C TYR A 348 -12.33 14.49 12.16
N PHE A 349 -11.39 14.02 11.33
CA PHE A 349 -11.57 13.93 9.87
C PHE A 349 -11.36 12.49 9.41
N MET A 350 -12.47 11.74 9.28
CA MET A 350 -12.53 10.35 8.81
C MET A 350 -13.05 10.08 7.37
N PRO A 351 -13.20 10.99 6.37
CA PRO A 351 -14.23 10.75 5.36
C PRO A 351 -13.80 10.31 3.95
N LEU A 352 -12.54 9.94 3.66
CA LEU A 352 -12.15 9.59 2.28
C LEU A 352 -11.53 8.20 2.08
N VAL A 353 -10.90 7.62 3.09
CA VAL A 353 -10.21 6.33 2.94
C VAL A 353 -11.07 5.13 3.37
N ALA A 354 -11.96 5.31 4.36
CA ALA A 354 -12.77 4.22 4.89
C ALA A 354 -13.87 3.70 3.94
N THR A 355 -14.42 4.54 3.04
CA THR A 355 -15.55 4.16 2.18
C THR A 355 -15.15 3.46 0.88
N MET A 356 -13.90 3.58 0.43
CA MET A 356 -13.39 2.78 -0.71
C MET A 356 -12.73 1.46 -0.26
N MET A 357 -12.37 1.34 1.02
CA MET A 357 -11.75 0.12 1.53
C MET A 357 -12.75 -1.06 1.59
N LEU A 358 -14.04 -0.87 1.84
CA LEU A 358 -14.96 -2.01 2.03
C LEU A 358 -15.14 -2.91 0.76
N ALA A 359 -15.13 -2.34 -0.44
CA ALA A 359 -15.16 -3.13 -1.68
C ALA A 359 -13.78 -3.74 -2.05
N GLY A 360 -12.68 -3.09 -1.67
CA GLY A 360 -11.31 -3.60 -1.85
C GLY A 360 -10.90 -4.65 -0.80
N LEU A 361 -11.44 -4.56 0.41
CA LEU A 361 -11.16 -5.41 1.57
C LEU A 361 -11.71 -6.81 1.38
N GLY A 362 -12.93 -6.97 0.84
CA GLY A 362 -13.45 -8.29 0.48
C GLY A 362 -12.57 -9.04 -0.53
N ILE A 363 -11.96 -8.30 -1.47
CA ILE A 363 -11.04 -8.85 -2.49
C ILE A 363 -9.64 -9.14 -1.90
N THR A 364 -9.16 -8.32 -0.97
CA THR A 364 -7.80 -8.43 -0.41
C THR A 364 -7.72 -9.46 0.72
N LEU A 365 -8.71 -9.50 1.61
CA LEU A 365 -8.80 -10.49 2.70
C LEU A 365 -9.04 -11.91 2.15
N SER A 366 -9.87 -12.06 1.12
CA SER A 366 -10.10 -13.36 0.46
C SER A 366 -8.86 -13.92 -0.26
N LYS A 367 -7.93 -13.06 -0.70
CA LYS A 367 -6.63 -13.50 -1.24
C LYS A 367 -5.67 -13.93 -0.14
N LYS A 368 -5.49 -13.10 0.90
CA LYS A 368 -4.54 -13.37 2.00
C LYS A 368 -4.84 -14.67 2.76
N TYR A 369 -6.12 -15.07 2.84
CA TYR A 369 -6.54 -16.33 3.47
C TYR A 369 -6.63 -17.55 2.54
N ARG A 370 -6.55 -17.38 1.21
CA ARG A 370 -6.44 -18.51 0.26
C ARG A 370 -4.99 -18.98 0.06
N GLU A 371 -4.02 -18.19 0.51
CA GLU A 371 -2.59 -18.45 0.35
C GLU A 371 -1.91 -19.00 1.63
N ASN A 372 -2.65 -19.10 2.74
CA ASN A 372 -2.30 -19.87 3.94
C ASN A 372 -3.18 -21.12 4.04
#